data_AF-A0A954UWD2-F1
#
_entry.id   AF-A0A954UWD2-F1
#
_cell.length_a   1.000
_cell.length_b   1.000
_cell.length_c   1.000
_cell.angle_alpha   90.00
_cell.angle_beta   90.00
_cell.angle_gamma   90.00
#
_symmetry.space_group_name_H-M   'P 1'
#
loop_
_entity.id
_entity.type
_entity.pdbx_description
1 polymer ?
#
loop_
_entity_poly.entity_id
_entity_poly.type
_entity_poly.pdbx_seq_one_letter_code
_entity_poly.pdbx_strand_id
1 'polypeptide(L)'
;MQQVAVSYLRHGYWWYVTGRIPDGKDAESVDRKLIAKYEIDQTDRQRAYRKKCGLANMQYIRYGNWFLLMVTEGHHPFKQQERNRIRDCRRHPIKFEGYSISYRRAGATPKGGGQPKWHACVRIDP
;
A
#
# COMPACT_ATOMS: atom_id res chain seq x y z
N MET A 1 -1.98 5.15 11.78
CA MET A 1 -2.10 4.74 10.35
C MET A 1 -0.88 5.17 9.52
N GLN A 2 -0.47 6.43 9.56
CA GLN A 2 0.62 6.97 8.73
C GLN A 2 1.94 6.18 8.81
N GLN A 3 2.46 5.90 10.01
CA GLN A 3 3.72 5.14 10.17
C GLN A 3 3.63 3.71 9.63
N VAL A 4 2.46 3.08 9.73
CA VAL A 4 2.20 1.72 9.22
C VAL A 4 2.25 1.72 7.70
N ALA A 5 1.55 2.64 7.03
CA ALA A 5 1.60 2.78 5.58
C ALA A 5 3.03 3.08 5.09
N VAL A 6 3.75 3.98 5.79
CA VAL A 6 5.15 4.33 5.51
C VAL A 6 6.10 3.15 5.59
N SER A 7 5.92 2.26 6.58
CA SER A 7 6.75 1.05 6.71
C SER A 7 6.60 0.15 5.48
N TYR A 8 5.37 -0.08 5.02
CA TYR A 8 5.11 -0.92 3.85
C TYR A 8 5.69 -0.35 2.54
N LEU A 9 5.75 0.98 2.39
CA LEU A 9 6.37 1.62 1.21
C LEU A 9 7.83 1.21 1.02
N ARG A 10 8.58 1.05 2.12
CA ARG A 10 9.98 0.58 2.09
C ARG A 10 10.11 -0.87 1.64
N HIS A 11 9.08 -1.68 1.84
CA HIS A 11 9.06 -3.10 1.50
C HIS A 11 8.49 -3.41 0.10
N GLY A 12 8.30 -2.37 -0.73
CA GLY A 12 7.90 -2.50 -2.14
C GLY A 12 6.40 -2.43 -2.39
N TYR A 13 5.60 -2.04 -1.41
CA TYR A 13 4.14 -1.89 -1.55
C TYR A 13 3.80 -0.54 -2.19
N TRP A 14 4.13 -0.36 -3.47
CA TRP A 14 3.97 0.94 -4.14
C TRP A 14 2.61 1.16 -4.79
N TRP A 15 1.93 0.08 -5.16
CA TRP A 15 0.61 0.15 -5.78
C TRP A 15 -0.46 0.09 -4.73
N TYR A 16 -1.47 0.93 -4.84
CA TYR A 16 -2.52 1.02 -3.84
C TYR A 16 -3.90 1.34 -4.42
N VAL A 17 -4.93 0.98 -3.66
CA VAL A 17 -6.33 1.38 -3.86
C VAL A 17 -6.88 1.83 -2.52
N THR A 18 -7.62 2.94 -2.53
CA THR A 18 -8.31 3.47 -1.35
C THR A 18 -9.81 3.41 -1.58
N GLY A 19 -10.58 3.19 -0.52
CA GLY A 19 -12.04 3.27 -0.58
C GLY A 19 -12.64 3.65 0.76
N ARG A 20 -13.93 3.99 0.74
CA ARG A 20 -14.75 4.17 1.94
C ARG A 20 -15.86 3.12 1.96
N ILE A 21 -16.10 2.55 3.12
CA ILE A 21 -17.20 1.66 3.44
C ILE A 21 -18.42 2.55 3.68
N PRO A 22 -19.56 2.30 3.02
CA PRO A 22 -20.78 3.07 3.25
C PRO A 22 -21.24 3.00 4.70
N ASP A 23 -21.77 4.12 5.21
CA ASP A 23 -22.33 4.19 6.55
C ASP A 23 -23.52 3.23 6.69
N GLY A 24 -23.55 2.47 7.79
CA GLY A 24 -24.53 1.41 8.04
C GLY A 24 -24.15 0.02 7.52
N LYS A 25 -23.03 -0.12 6.80
CA LYS A 25 -22.48 -1.43 6.43
C LYS A 25 -21.50 -1.91 7.50
N ASP A 26 -21.62 -3.17 7.92
CA ASP A 26 -20.67 -3.78 8.85
C ASP A 26 -19.27 -3.82 8.22
N ALA A 27 -18.37 -3.01 8.78
CA ALA A 27 -16.99 -2.91 8.33
C ALA A 27 -16.23 -4.22 8.51
N GLU A 28 -16.50 -4.99 9.56
CA GLU A 28 -15.81 -6.26 9.82
C GLU A 28 -16.19 -7.34 8.81
N SER A 29 -17.46 -7.36 8.38
CA SER A 29 -17.89 -8.21 7.27
C SER A 29 -17.15 -7.86 5.97
N VAL A 30 -16.98 -6.57 5.69
CA VAL A 30 -16.22 -6.11 4.52
C VAL A 30 -14.75 -6.48 4.64
N ASP A 31 -14.14 -6.29 5.83
CA ASP A 31 -12.76 -6.68 6.12
C ASP A 31 -12.53 -8.16 5.81
N ARG A 32 -13.36 -9.04 6.40
CA ARG A 32 -13.26 -10.49 6.22
C ARG A 32 -13.42 -10.87 4.75
N LYS A 33 -14.36 -10.24 4.04
CA LYS A 33 -14.54 -10.46 2.59
C LYS A 33 -13.31 -10.05 1.79
N LEU A 34 -12.70 -8.90 2.08
CA LEU A 34 -11.51 -8.43 1.37
C LEU A 34 -10.27 -9.30 1.68
N ILE A 35 -10.08 -9.65 2.95
CA ILE A 35 -8.97 -10.50 3.41
C ILE A 35 -9.06 -11.88 2.75
N ALA A 36 -10.25 -12.50 2.75
CA ALA A 36 -10.47 -13.79 2.13
C ALA A 36 -10.36 -13.73 0.60
N LYS A 37 -11.01 -12.74 -0.04
CA LYS A 37 -11.02 -12.59 -1.51
C LYS A 37 -9.62 -12.43 -2.10
N TYR A 38 -8.73 -11.73 -1.39
CA TYR A 38 -7.39 -11.40 -1.88
C TYR A 38 -6.28 -12.16 -1.15
N GLU A 39 -6.61 -13.17 -0.34
CA GLU A 39 -5.66 -13.98 0.43
C GLU A 39 -4.62 -13.11 1.17
N ILE A 40 -5.09 -12.09 1.87
CA ILE A 40 -4.21 -11.08 2.52
C ILE A 40 -3.54 -11.67 3.78
N ASP A 41 -4.22 -12.59 4.44
CA ASP A 41 -3.73 -13.28 5.63
C ASP A 41 -2.68 -14.32 5.22
N GLN A 42 -1.43 -13.88 5.16
CA GLN A 42 -0.27 -14.69 4.78
C GLN A 42 0.81 -14.49 5.83
N THR A 43 1.41 -15.60 6.24
CA THR A 43 2.59 -15.63 7.10
C THR A 43 3.82 -15.06 6.38
N ASP A 44 4.84 -14.65 7.14
CA ASP A 44 6.06 -14.08 6.55
C ASP A 44 6.79 -15.06 5.62
N ARG A 45 6.76 -16.37 5.94
CA ARG A 45 7.31 -17.43 5.08
C ARG A 45 6.57 -17.51 3.75
N GLN A 46 5.24 -17.46 3.77
CA GLN A 46 4.43 -17.46 2.55
C GLN A 46 4.70 -16.20 1.72
N ARG A 47 4.78 -15.03 2.35
CA ARG A 47 5.12 -13.77 1.67
C ARG A 47 6.49 -13.82 1.00
N ALA A 48 7.49 -14.38 1.68
CA ALA A 48 8.84 -14.54 1.14
C ALA A 48 8.86 -15.52 -0.05
N TYR A 49 8.16 -16.64 0.06
CA TYR A 49 8.03 -17.62 -1.02
C TYR A 49 7.32 -17.01 -2.24
N ARG A 50 6.19 -16.32 -2.04
CA ARG A 50 5.45 -15.62 -3.10
C ARG A 50 6.33 -14.62 -3.84
N LYS A 51 7.11 -13.79 -3.13
CA LYS A 51 8.09 -12.88 -3.75
C LYS A 51 9.10 -13.63 -4.62
N LYS A 52 9.64 -14.75 -4.14
CA LYS A 52 10.59 -15.58 -4.90
C LYS A 52 9.96 -16.16 -6.17
N CYS A 53 8.68 -16.50 -6.13
CA CYS A 53 7.91 -17.00 -7.27
C CYS A 53 7.35 -15.89 -8.17
N GLY A 54 7.67 -14.62 -7.93
CA GLY A 54 7.16 -13.48 -8.72
C GLY A 54 5.68 -13.16 -8.46
N LEU A 55 5.09 -13.70 -7.40
CA LEU A 55 3.73 -13.40 -6.96
C LEU A 55 3.72 -12.16 -6.08
N ALA A 56 2.71 -11.32 -6.24
CA ALA A 56 2.56 -10.14 -5.39
C ALA A 56 2.01 -10.52 -4.01
N ASN A 57 2.40 -9.75 -3.01
CA ASN A 57 1.79 -9.73 -1.69
C ASN A 57 0.91 -8.50 -1.55
N MET A 58 -0.16 -8.64 -0.79
CA MET A 58 -1.14 -7.60 -0.55
C MET A 58 -1.24 -7.31 0.94
N GLN A 59 -1.54 -6.07 1.29
CA GLN A 59 -1.73 -5.62 2.66
C GLN A 59 -3.00 -4.80 2.75
N TYR A 60 -3.81 -5.09 3.77
CA TYR A 60 -5.00 -4.34 4.12
C TYR A 60 -4.74 -3.49 5.37
N ILE A 61 -5.18 -2.24 5.33
CA ILE A 61 -5.16 -1.31 6.46
C ILE A 61 -6.52 -0.61 6.49
N ARG A 62 -7.23 -0.70 7.62
CA ARG A 62 -8.48 0.03 7.85
C ARG A 62 -8.29 1.14 8.88
N TYR A 63 -8.96 2.26 8.66
CA TYR A 63 -9.14 3.33 9.63
C TYR A 63 -10.60 3.81 9.61
N GLY A 64 -11.37 3.45 10.63
CA GLY A 64 -12.81 3.70 10.66
C GLY A 64 -13.49 3.08 9.45
N ASN A 65 -14.19 3.91 8.66
CA ASN A 65 -14.87 3.51 7.42
C ASN A 65 -13.97 3.64 6.18
N TRP A 66 -12.73 4.13 6.31
CA TRP A 66 -11.79 4.22 5.20
C TRP A 66 -10.84 3.03 5.19
N PHE A 67 -10.49 2.53 4.01
CA PHE A 67 -9.53 1.46 3.87
C PHE A 67 -8.51 1.72 2.77
N LEU A 68 -7.34 1.10 2.95
CA LEU A 68 -6.20 1.11 2.06
C LEU A 68 -5.78 -0.33 1.77
N LEU A 69 -5.76 -0.65 0.49
CA LEU A 69 -5.18 -1.86 -0.05
C LEU A 69 -3.86 -1.51 -0.72
N MET A 70 -2.78 -2.14 -0.31
CA MET A 70 -1.46 -1.97 -0.90
C MET A 70 -0.98 -3.30 -1.47
N VAL A 71 -0.31 -3.28 -2.62
CA VAL A 71 0.20 -4.49 -3.27
C VAL A 71 1.64 -4.28 -3.73
N THR A 72 2.47 -5.33 -3.61
CA THR A 72 3.85 -5.31 -4.10
C THR A 72 3.91 -5.51 -5.61
N GLU A 73 5.13 -5.45 -6.14
CA GLU A 73 5.39 -5.94 -7.49
C GLU A 73 5.13 -7.46 -7.59
N GLY A 74 4.85 -7.94 -8.80
CA GLY A 74 4.48 -9.33 -9.06
C GLY A 74 3.04 -9.53 -9.52
N HIS A 75 2.72 -10.78 -9.86
CA HIS A 75 1.40 -11.18 -10.36
C HIS A 75 0.39 -11.32 -9.21
N HIS A 76 -0.80 -10.75 -9.37
CA HIS A 76 -1.90 -10.89 -8.41
C HIS A 76 -3.24 -10.71 -9.12
N PRO A 77 -4.27 -11.54 -8.83
CA PRO A 77 -5.61 -11.39 -9.41
C PRO A 77 -6.20 -9.98 -9.21
N PHE A 78 -5.91 -9.36 -8.07
CA PHE A 78 -6.27 -7.96 -7.76
C PHE A 78 -5.83 -6.96 -8.83
N LYS A 79 -4.61 -7.13 -9.40
CA LYS A 79 -4.09 -6.20 -10.41
C LYS A 79 -4.87 -6.27 -11.72
N GLN A 80 -5.48 -7.40 -12.01
CA GLN A 80 -6.32 -7.57 -13.20
C GLN A 80 -7.72 -7.02 -12.95
N GLN A 81 -8.32 -7.32 -11.80
CA GLN A 81 -9.68 -6.92 -11.44
C GLN A 81 -9.81 -5.41 -11.19
N GLU A 82 -8.82 -4.79 -10.53
CA GLU A 82 -8.87 -3.38 -10.11
C GLU A 82 -7.94 -2.50 -10.94
N ARG A 83 -7.55 -2.94 -12.15
CA ARG A 83 -6.55 -2.28 -13.00
C ARG A 83 -6.81 -0.78 -13.19
N ASN A 84 -8.08 -0.38 -13.31
CA ASN A 84 -8.48 1.01 -13.52
C ASN A 84 -8.44 1.87 -12.25
N ARG A 85 -8.38 1.25 -11.06
CA ARG A 85 -8.40 1.94 -9.77
C ARG A 85 -7.05 1.94 -9.06
N ILE A 86 -6.13 1.08 -9.47
CA ILE A 86 -4.79 1.00 -8.89
C ILE A 86 -4.00 2.27 -9.22
N ARG A 87 -3.46 2.89 -8.18
CA ARG A 87 -2.57 4.05 -8.25
C ARG A 87 -1.18 3.67 -7.76
N ASP A 88 -0.17 4.39 -8.25
CA ASP A 88 1.22 4.25 -7.80
C ASP A 88 1.56 5.39 -6.83
N CYS A 89 1.89 5.07 -5.59
CA CYS A 89 2.20 6.02 -4.51
C CYS A 89 3.44 6.89 -4.79
N ARG A 90 4.29 6.48 -5.73
CA ARG A 90 5.49 7.22 -6.16
C ARG A 90 5.12 8.39 -7.08
N ARG A 91 4.00 8.28 -7.79
CA ARG A 91 3.47 9.32 -8.71
C ARG A 91 2.28 10.07 -8.08
N HIS A 92 1.39 9.35 -7.42
CA HIS A 92 0.17 9.88 -6.81
C HIS A 92 0.21 9.60 -5.30
N PRO A 93 0.44 10.61 -4.45
CA PRO A 93 0.42 10.40 -3.00
C PRO A 93 -0.91 9.79 -2.53
N ILE A 94 -0.83 8.93 -1.52
CA ILE A 94 -1.98 8.44 -0.79
C ILE A 94 -2.51 9.60 0.04
N LYS A 95 -3.72 10.09 -0.29
CA LYS A 95 -4.39 11.15 0.45
C LYS A 95 -5.32 10.55 1.51
N PHE A 96 -5.24 11.06 2.73
CA PHE A 96 -6.05 10.59 3.86
C PHE A 96 -6.21 11.69 4.90
N GLU A 97 -7.45 12.09 5.21
CA GLU A 97 -7.81 13.03 6.31
C GLU A 97 -6.90 14.26 6.44
N GLY A 98 -6.62 14.94 5.32
CA GLY A 98 -5.72 16.13 5.30
C GLY A 98 -4.23 15.80 5.30
N TYR A 99 -3.85 14.54 5.05
CA TYR A 99 -2.46 14.12 4.92
C TYR A 99 -2.18 13.49 3.56
N SER A 100 -0.99 13.73 3.03
CA SER A 100 -0.48 13.09 1.82
C SER A 100 0.76 12.25 2.13
N ILE A 101 0.69 10.95 1.85
CA ILE A 101 1.78 9.98 2.03
C ILE A 101 2.33 9.62 0.66
N SER A 102 3.60 9.97 0.40
CA SER A 102 4.30 9.65 -0.85
C SER A 102 5.60 8.91 -0.61
N TYR A 103 6.06 8.16 -1.62
CA TYR A 103 7.39 7.56 -1.63
C TYR A 103 8.25 8.24 -2.68
N ARG A 104 9.24 9.03 -2.25
CA ARG A 104 10.05 9.87 -3.14
C ARG A 104 11.54 9.61 -2.95
N ARG A 105 12.31 9.84 -4.02
CA ARG A 105 13.76 9.93 -3.93
C ARG A 105 14.10 11.23 -3.18
N ALA A 106 14.85 11.14 -2.08
CA ALA A 106 15.44 12.33 -1.50
C ALA A 106 16.65 12.74 -2.36
N GLY A 107 16.65 14.00 -2.81
CA GLY A 107 17.68 14.55 -3.71
C GLY A 107 19.03 14.80 -3.06
N ALA A 108 19.21 14.54 -1.77
CA ALA A 108 20.51 14.58 -1.14
C ALA A 108 21.27 13.30 -1.50
N THR A 109 21.94 13.30 -2.65
CA THR A 109 23.06 12.38 -2.89
C THR A 109 23.99 12.53 -1.69
N PRO A 110 24.29 11.45 -0.93
CA PRO A 110 25.28 11.53 0.12
C PRO A 110 26.57 12.14 -0.46
N LYS A 111 27.23 13.07 0.23
CA LYS A 111 28.58 13.51 -0.16
C LYS A 111 29.43 12.24 -0.33
N GLY A 112 29.74 11.86 -1.57
CA GLY A 112 30.31 10.55 -1.91
C GLY A 112 29.60 9.75 -3.02
N GLY A 113 28.52 10.26 -3.64
CA GLY A 113 28.00 9.71 -4.91
C GLY A 113 27.18 8.41 -4.81
N GLY A 114 26.72 8.05 -3.61
CA GLY A 114 25.86 6.87 -3.42
C GLY A 114 24.49 6.99 -4.10
N GLN A 115 23.84 5.86 -4.38
CA GLN A 115 22.49 5.88 -4.96
C GLN A 115 21.51 6.67 -4.05
N PRO A 116 20.63 7.49 -4.65
CA PRO A 116 19.70 8.31 -3.90
C PRO A 116 18.78 7.44 -3.05
N LYS A 117 18.72 7.76 -1.75
CA LYS A 117 17.88 7.04 -0.81
C LYS A 117 16.42 7.37 -1.06
N TRP A 118 15.58 6.35 -0.97
CA TRP A 118 14.13 6.52 -1.05
C TRP A 118 13.56 6.76 0.34
N HIS A 119 12.77 7.81 0.47
CA HIS A 119 12.15 8.21 1.71
C HIS A 119 10.63 8.21 1.53
N ALA A 120 9.94 7.64 2.51
CA ALA A 120 8.53 7.89 2.69
C ALA A 120 8.37 9.30 3.28
N CYS A 121 7.57 10.13 2.64
CA CYS A 121 7.31 11.50 3.00
C CYS A 121 5.82 11.64 3.32
N VAL A 122 5.51 12.08 4.53
CA VAL A 122 4.17 12.44 4.98
C VAL A 122 4.11 13.96 5.01
N ARG A 123 3.10 14.54 4.37
CA ARG A 123 2.80 15.97 4.43
C ARG A 123 1.38 16.18 4.95
N ILE A 124 1.17 17.34 5.55
CA ILE A 124 -0.16 17.86 5.87
C ILE A 124 -0.59 18.64 4.62
N ASP A 125 -1.67 18.21 3.98
CA ASP A 125 -2.33 18.94 2.90
C ASP A 125 -3.37 19.86 3.58
N PRO A 126 -3.25 21.20 3.48
CA PRO A 126 -4.19 22.15 4.06
C PRO A 126 -5.56 22.15 3.37
#